data_AF-A0A9E2BTK6-F1
#
_entry.id   AF-A0A9E2BTK6-F1
#
_cell.length_a   1.000
_cell.length_b   1.000
_cell.length_c   1.000
_cell.angle_alpha   90.00
_cell.angle_beta   90.00
_cell.angle_gamma   90.00
#
_symmetry.space_group_name_H-M   'P 1'
#
loop_
_entity.id
_entity.type
_entity.pdbx_description
1 polymer ?
#
loop_
_entity_poly.entity_id
_entity_poly.type
_entity_poly.pdbx_seq_one_letter_code
_entity_poly.pdbx_strand_id
1 'polypeptide(L)'
;MSIASPSADSPDISSSLLALCAGVLPVWERHLATSRVQSEGAVTEMLQAFAEIGPHLDRAARQSQQITDALAQADGGMTGLVAACERELRPLTQDAHLPPASAAAIWRVIGLIRKSVDALEQVAKPFSHETKMVEVQVERMYVGFQYQDRVSQMMALLQGDITRLQQALTNPEGSKDDVALDAWLARLESQYAMEEQRKDHNQGGPAGDSGDSKEMTFF
;
A
#
# COMPACT_ATOMS: atom_id res chain seq x y z
N MET A 1 38.42 24.43 -64.88
CA MET A 1 37.87 25.28 -63.79
C MET A 1 36.66 24.55 -63.27
N SER A 2 36.85 23.82 -62.16
CA SER A 2 35.86 22.90 -61.59
C SER A 2 34.86 23.73 -60.77
N ILE A 3 33.59 23.73 -61.15
CA ILE A 3 32.51 24.29 -60.34
C ILE A 3 32.00 23.14 -59.49
N ALA A 4 32.38 23.13 -58.22
CA ALA A 4 31.92 22.14 -57.26
C ALA A 4 30.40 22.26 -57.10
N SER A 5 29.69 21.15 -57.35
CA SER A 5 28.28 20.97 -57.03
C SER A 5 28.04 21.18 -55.53
N PRO A 6 26.86 21.69 -55.13
CA PRO A 6 26.48 21.71 -53.72
C PRO A 6 26.36 20.27 -53.24
N SER A 7 27.07 19.94 -52.18
CA SER A 7 27.04 18.64 -51.51
C SER A 7 25.62 18.36 -51.00
N ALA A 8 24.93 17.46 -51.70
CA ALA A 8 23.81 16.70 -51.14
C ALA A 8 24.32 15.77 -50.03
N ASP A 9 23.42 15.41 -49.10
CA ASP A 9 23.57 14.48 -47.99
C ASP A 9 24.32 14.98 -46.74
N SER A 10 23.66 15.88 -45.99
CA SER A 10 23.54 15.66 -44.55
C SER A 10 22.13 15.13 -44.29
N PRO A 11 21.93 14.06 -43.50
CA PRO A 11 20.59 13.68 -43.05
C PRO A 11 19.95 14.91 -42.44
N ASP A 12 18.74 15.25 -42.89
CA ASP A 12 18.06 16.48 -42.52
C ASP A 12 17.81 16.47 -41.00
N ILE A 13 18.63 17.23 -40.27
CA ILE A 13 18.58 17.29 -38.80
C ILE A 13 17.20 17.79 -38.38
N SER A 14 16.58 18.66 -39.17
CA SER A 14 15.22 19.14 -38.92
C SER A 14 14.18 18.02 -39.05
N SER A 15 14.30 17.12 -40.03
CA SER A 15 13.40 15.96 -40.12
C SER A 15 13.61 14.98 -38.97
N SER A 16 14.87 14.81 -38.53
CA SER A 16 15.22 13.93 -37.41
C SER A 16 14.71 14.47 -36.06
N LEU A 17 14.82 15.78 -35.82
CA LEU A 17 14.24 16.46 -34.66
C LEU A 17 12.72 16.40 -34.66
N LEU A 18 12.08 16.54 -35.84
CA LEU A 18 10.63 16.44 -35.96
C LEU A 18 10.15 15.03 -35.66
N ALA A 19 10.84 14.00 -36.18
CA ALA A 19 10.58 12.60 -35.86
C ALA A 19 10.79 12.30 -34.37
N LEU A 20 11.86 12.86 -33.77
CA LEU A 20 12.14 12.74 -32.35
C LEU A 20 11.00 13.32 -31.49
N CYS A 21 10.62 14.58 -31.75
CA CYS A 21 9.51 15.22 -31.05
C CYS A 21 8.20 14.43 -31.22
N ALA A 22 7.90 13.98 -32.44
CA ALA A 22 6.69 13.21 -32.73
C ALA A 22 6.66 11.85 -32.01
N GLY A 23 7.81 11.21 -31.79
CA GLY A 23 7.90 9.94 -31.07
C GLY A 23 7.93 10.09 -29.54
N VAL A 24 8.59 11.13 -29.03
CA VAL A 24 8.84 11.30 -27.59
C VAL A 24 7.68 12.01 -26.87
N LEU A 25 7.04 13.01 -27.48
CA LEU A 25 5.93 13.74 -26.86
C LEU A 25 4.75 12.83 -26.42
N PRO A 26 4.31 11.84 -27.22
CA PRO A 26 3.25 10.91 -26.79
C PRO A 26 3.68 9.99 -25.64
N VAL A 27 4.97 9.65 -25.52
CA VAL A 27 5.50 8.89 -24.37
C VAL A 27 5.40 9.73 -23.11
N TRP A 28 5.82 11.00 -23.18
CA TRP A 28 5.76 11.94 -22.06
C TRP A 28 4.32 12.23 -21.63
N GLU A 29 3.40 12.39 -22.57
CA GLU A 29 1.98 12.58 -22.27
C GLU A 29 1.42 11.39 -21.48
N ARG A 30 1.73 10.16 -21.91
CA ARG A 30 1.33 8.93 -21.21
C ARG A 30 1.93 8.86 -19.81
N HIS A 31 3.24 9.09 -19.65
CA HIS A 31 3.88 9.12 -18.34
C HIS A 31 3.27 10.16 -17.39
N LEU A 32 2.95 11.35 -17.90
CA LEU A 32 2.33 12.41 -17.10
C LEU A 32 0.90 12.03 -16.71
N ALA A 33 0.12 11.46 -17.64
CA ALA A 33 -1.23 10.99 -17.38
C ALA A 33 -1.24 9.87 -16.33
N THR A 34 -0.37 8.87 -16.49
CA THR A 34 -0.20 7.76 -15.55
C THR A 34 0.23 8.26 -14.17
N SER A 35 1.22 9.15 -14.10
CA SER A 35 1.67 9.78 -12.86
C SER A 35 0.52 10.52 -12.13
N ARG A 36 -0.31 11.24 -12.89
CA ARG A 36 -1.49 11.93 -12.34
C ARG A 36 -2.52 10.95 -11.78
N VAL A 37 -2.90 9.94 -12.56
CA VAL A 37 -3.88 8.92 -12.14
C VAL A 37 -3.40 8.18 -10.89
N GLN A 38 -2.12 7.80 -10.85
CA GLN A 38 -1.52 7.15 -9.68
C GLN A 38 -1.51 8.05 -8.45
N SER A 39 -1.18 9.34 -8.62
CA SER A 39 -1.22 10.32 -7.52
C SER A 39 -2.63 10.47 -6.94
N GLU A 40 -3.63 10.62 -7.80
CA GLU A 40 -5.04 10.74 -7.39
C GLU A 40 -5.53 9.46 -6.70
N GLY A 41 -5.16 8.28 -7.23
CA GLY A 41 -5.48 6.98 -6.64
C GLY A 41 -4.84 6.79 -5.26
N ALA A 42 -3.56 7.11 -5.11
CA ALA A 42 -2.82 7.00 -3.87
C ALA A 42 -3.41 7.88 -2.75
N VAL A 43 -3.70 9.15 -3.07
CA VAL A 43 -4.34 10.07 -2.11
C VAL A 43 -5.70 9.53 -1.66
N THR A 44 -6.49 9.02 -2.61
CA THR A 44 -7.80 8.44 -2.31
C THR A 44 -7.67 7.22 -1.40
N GLU A 45 -6.74 6.32 -1.70
CA GLU A 45 -6.49 5.12 -0.89
C GLU A 45 -6.03 5.46 0.52
N MET A 46 -5.11 6.42 0.66
CA MET A 46 -4.63 6.87 1.97
C MET A 46 -5.74 7.52 2.80
N LEU A 47 -6.57 8.37 2.18
CA LEU A 47 -7.71 8.98 2.87
C LEU A 47 -8.73 7.93 3.30
N GLN A 48 -8.98 6.91 2.47
CA GLN A 48 -9.87 5.81 2.81
C GLN A 48 -9.30 4.98 3.97
N ALA A 49 -8.02 4.59 3.92
CA ALA A 49 -7.37 3.87 5.01
C ALA A 49 -7.43 4.66 6.32
N PHE A 50 -7.17 5.97 6.27
CA PHE A 50 -7.28 6.85 7.43
C PHE A 50 -8.71 6.93 7.98
N ALA A 51 -9.71 7.04 7.09
CA ALA A 51 -11.12 7.07 7.49
C ALA A 51 -11.56 5.74 8.14
N GLU A 52 -11.00 4.61 7.70
CA GLU A 52 -11.28 3.28 8.25
C GLU A 52 -10.66 3.07 9.63
N ILE A 53 -9.50 3.69 9.94
CA ILE A 53 -8.85 3.60 11.26
C ILE A 53 -9.74 4.15 12.40
N GLY A 54 -10.42 5.27 12.17
CA GLY A 54 -11.21 5.96 13.19
C GLY A 54 -12.24 5.05 13.88
N PRO A 55 -13.13 4.38 13.14
CA PRO A 55 -14.08 3.41 13.69
C PRO A 55 -13.42 2.26 14.47
N HIS A 56 -12.26 1.75 14.02
CA HIS A 56 -11.54 0.68 14.73
C HIS A 56 -10.99 1.18 16.07
N LEU A 57 -10.40 2.38 16.11
CA LEU A 57 -9.90 2.99 17.35
C LEU A 57 -11.03 3.29 18.35
N ASP A 58 -12.16 3.81 17.88
CA ASP A 58 -13.30 4.11 18.75
C ASP A 58 -13.91 2.83 19.36
N ARG A 59 -14.00 1.74 18.58
CA ARG A 59 -14.42 0.44 19.11
C ARG A 59 -13.42 -0.11 20.13
N ALA A 60 -12.13 -0.07 19.83
CA ALA A 60 -11.08 -0.51 20.76
C ALA A 60 -11.10 0.29 22.08
N ALA A 61 -11.28 1.61 22.00
CA ALA A 61 -11.33 2.49 23.17
C ALA A 61 -12.56 2.19 24.06
N ARG A 62 -13.76 2.11 23.46
CA ARG A 62 -14.99 1.78 24.19
C ARG A 62 -14.90 0.42 24.88
N GLN A 63 -14.31 -0.55 24.20
CA GLN A 63 -14.11 -1.89 24.72
C GLN A 63 -13.08 -1.92 25.86
N SER A 64 -11.97 -1.20 25.74
CA SER A 64 -10.98 -1.06 26.82
C SER A 64 -11.61 -0.46 28.08
N GLN A 65 -12.50 0.52 27.92
CA GLN A 65 -13.25 1.10 29.04
C GLN A 65 -14.14 0.06 29.70
N GLN A 66 -14.91 -0.72 28.92
CA GLN A 66 -15.77 -1.78 29.45
C GLN A 66 -14.99 -2.85 30.22
N ILE A 67 -13.80 -3.24 29.72
CA ILE A 67 -12.93 -4.20 30.40
C ILE A 67 -12.36 -3.60 31.69
N THR A 68 -11.93 -2.34 31.65
CA THR A 68 -11.41 -1.63 32.83
C THR A 68 -12.48 -1.52 33.91
N ASP A 69 -13.70 -1.16 33.53
CA ASP A 69 -14.85 -1.08 34.43
C ASP A 69 -15.20 -2.45 35.02
N ALA A 70 -15.11 -3.52 34.22
CA ALA A 70 -15.34 -4.90 34.70
C ALA A 70 -14.23 -5.38 35.64
N LEU A 71 -12.97 -5.03 35.40
CA LEU A 71 -11.82 -5.41 36.22
C LEU A 71 -11.72 -4.59 37.52
N ALA A 72 -12.05 -3.30 37.49
CA ALA A 72 -12.05 -2.43 38.67
C ALA A 72 -13.04 -2.91 39.75
N GLN A 73 -14.04 -3.72 39.39
CA GLN A 73 -14.98 -4.31 40.33
C GLN A 73 -14.52 -5.67 40.91
N ALA A 74 -13.40 -6.24 40.47
CA ALA A 74 -12.95 -7.59 40.88
C ALA A 74 -11.50 -7.62 41.41
N ASP A 75 -11.35 -7.77 42.73
CA ASP A 75 -10.05 -7.91 43.40
C ASP A 75 -9.34 -9.21 42.95
N GLY A 76 -8.16 -9.10 42.33
CA GLY A 76 -7.37 -10.24 41.79
C GLY A 76 -7.58 -10.59 40.32
N GLY A 77 -8.42 -9.83 39.59
CA GLY A 77 -8.70 -10.06 38.19
C GLY A 77 -9.45 -11.37 37.93
N MET A 78 -9.67 -11.69 36.66
CA MET A 78 -10.72 -12.63 36.30
C MET A 78 -10.39 -14.11 36.56
N THR A 79 -9.18 -14.54 36.21
CA THR A 79 -8.69 -15.90 36.49
C THR A 79 -8.33 -16.10 37.96
N GLY A 80 -7.90 -15.03 38.64
CA GLY A 80 -7.67 -15.02 40.08
C GLY A 80 -8.97 -15.22 40.87
N LEU A 81 -10.07 -14.62 40.42
CA LEU A 81 -11.38 -14.77 41.04
C LEU A 81 -11.91 -16.21 40.96
N VAL A 82 -11.80 -16.87 39.79
CA VAL A 82 -12.23 -18.28 39.66
C VAL A 82 -11.40 -19.17 40.57
N ALA A 83 -10.07 -19.03 40.53
CA ALA A 83 -9.19 -19.84 41.34
C ALA A 83 -9.37 -19.59 42.85
N ALA A 84 -9.63 -18.34 43.24
CA ALA A 84 -9.95 -17.97 44.62
C ALA A 84 -11.28 -18.58 45.05
N CYS A 85 -12.34 -18.45 44.25
CA CYS A 85 -13.64 -19.06 44.53
C CYS A 85 -13.55 -20.60 44.62
N GLU A 86 -12.85 -21.25 43.70
CA GLU A 86 -12.64 -22.70 43.76
C GLU A 86 -11.83 -23.12 45.00
N ARG A 87 -10.85 -22.31 45.43
CA ARG A 87 -10.09 -22.56 46.65
C ARG A 87 -10.95 -22.43 47.91
N GLU A 88 -11.75 -21.38 48.02
CA GLU A 88 -12.64 -21.16 49.17
C GLU A 88 -13.77 -22.18 49.24
N LEU A 89 -14.28 -22.67 48.10
CA LEU A 89 -15.36 -23.65 48.04
C LEU A 89 -14.87 -25.11 48.18
N ARG A 90 -13.56 -25.36 48.00
CA ARG A 90 -12.97 -26.71 48.06
C ARG A 90 -13.29 -27.49 49.34
N PRO A 91 -13.18 -26.91 50.56
CA PRO A 91 -13.44 -27.65 51.79
C PRO A 91 -14.90 -28.12 51.88
N LEU A 92 -15.84 -27.29 51.41
CA LEU A 92 -17.26 -27.61 51.38
C LEU A 92 -17.57 -28.72 50.38
N THR A 93 -16.91 -28.73 49.22
CA THR A 93 -17.07 -29.83 48.25
C THR A 93 -16.44 -31.15 48.68
N GLN A 94 -15.54 -31.13 49.66
CA GLN A 94 -14.86 -32.32 50.20
C GLN A 94 -15.52 -32.84 51.47
N ASP A 95 -16.52 -32.14 52.02
CA ASP A 95 -17.26 -32.56 53.19
C ASP A 95 -18.24 -33.71 52.83
N ALA A 96 -17.98 -34.90 53.38
CA ALA A 96 -18.77 -36.10 53.14
C ALA A 96 -20.18 -36.06 53.77
N HIS A 97 -20.43 -35.12 54.69
CA HIS A 97 -21.74 -34.93 55.33
C HIS A 97 -22.58 -33.84 54.65
N LEU A 98 -22.06 -33.20 53.59
CA LEU A 98 -22.78 -32.15 52.89
C LEU A 98 -24.05 -32.71 52.22
N PRO A 99 -25.23 -32.10 52.43
CA PRO A 99 -26.44 -32.50 51.74
C PRO A 99 -26.26 -32.44 50.21
N PRO A 100 -26.78 -33.41 49.43
CA PRO A 100 -26.60 -33.45 47.99
C PRO A 100 -27.08 -32.18 47.27
N ALA A 101 -28.16 -31.57 47.79
CA ALA A 101 -28.71 -30.32 47.25
C ALA A 101 -27.73 -29.14 47.40
N SER A 102 -26.99 -29.07 48.51
CA SER A 102 -25.99 -28.04 48.78
C SER A 102 -24.75 -28.21 47.91
N ALA A 103 -24.28 -29.46 47.73
CA ALA A 103 -23.20 -29.77 46.78
C ALA A 103 -23.56 -29.30 45.36
N ALA A 104 -24.77 -29.63 44.90
CA ALA A 104 -25.26 -29.23 43.58
C ALA A 104 -25.44 -27.70 43.43
N ALA A 105 -25.69 -26.97 44.51
CA ALA A 105 -25.73 -25.51 44.50
C ALA A 105 -24.32 -24.91 44.34
N ILE A 106 -23.32 -25.45 45.05
CA ILE A 106 -21.92 -25.00 44.95
C ILE A 106 -21.38 -25.20 43.53
N TRP A 107 -21.60 -26.37 42.93
CA TRP A 107 -21.18 -26.63 41.54
C TRP A 107 -21.86 -25.70 40.54
N ARG A 108 -23.12 -25.30 40.78
CA ARG A 108 -23.80 -24.29 39.96
C ARG A 108 -23.13 -22.92 40.05
N VAL A 109 -22.72 -22.50 41.24
CA VAL A 109 -22.04 -21.21 41.44
C VAL A 109 -20.68 -21.20 40.73
N ILE A 110 -19.87 -22.25 40.88
CA ILE A 110 -18.58 -22.39 40.16
C ILE A 110 -18.79 -22.36 38.64
N GLY A 111 -19.81 -23.06 38.14
CA GLY A 111 -20.17 -23.04 36.73
C GLY A 111 -20.62 -21.66 36.23
N LEU A 112 -21.35 -20.89 37.05
CA LEU A 112 -21.76 -19.53 36.72
C LEU A 112 -20.54 -18.60 36.62
N ILE A 113 -19.62 -18.72 37.59
CA ILE A 113 -18.39 -17.93 37.64
C ILE A 113 -17.51 -18.20 36.41
N ARG A 114 -17.28 -19.48 36.04
CA ARG A 114 -16.54 -19.83 34.82
C ARG A 114 -17.18 -19.25 33.56
N LYS A 115 -18.50 -19.34 33.42
CA LYS A 115 -19.22 -18.76 32.28
C LYS A 115 -19.07 -17.24 32.19
N SER A 116 -19.11 -16.54 33.31
CA SER A 116 -18.90 -15.09 33.34
C SER A 116 -17.46 -14.71 32.93
N VAL A 117 -16.48 -15.52 33.31
CA VAL A 117 -15.07 -15.35 32.91
C VAL A 117 -14.88 -15.58 31.42
N ASP A 118 -15.45 -16.66 30.88
CA ASP A 118 -15.42 -16.92 29.44
C ASP A 118 -16.11 -15.79 28.66
N ALA A 119 -17.22 -15.24 29.17
CA ALA A 119 -17.92 -14.13 28.54
C ALA A 119 -17.06 -12.85 28.49
N LEU A 120 -16.32 -12.53 29.55
CA LEU A 120 -15.41 -11.37 29.52
C LEU A 120 -14.19 -11.62 28.62
N GLU A 121 -13.68 -12.85 28.53
CA GLU A 121 -12.60 -13.19 27.59
C GLU A 121 -13.06 -13.02 26.13
N GLN A 122 -14.31 -13.40 25.85
CA GLN A 122 -14.96 -13.09 24.57
C GLN A 122 -15.12 -11.58 24.36
N VAL A 123 -15.33 -10.80 25.41
CA VAL A 123 -15.31 -9.33 25.37
C VAL A 123 -13.89 -8.78 25.20
N ALA A 124 -12.81 -9.50 25.50
CA ALA A 124 -11.43 -9.03 25.31
C ALA A 124 -10.86 -9.34 23.90
N LYS A 125 -11.26 -10.45 23.26
CA LYS A 125 -10.84 -10.83 21.90
C LYS A 125 -11.02 -9.77 20.81
N PRO A 126 -12.12 -8.98 20.79
CA PRO A 126 -12.28 -7.94 19.78
C PRO A 126 -11.21 -6.84 19.86
N PHE A 127 -10.56 -6.59 21.01
CA PHE A 127 -9.55 -5.54 21.13
C PHE A 127 -8.30 -5.87 20.32
N SER A 128 -7.86 -7.14 20.36
CA SER A 128 -6.78 -7.65 19.50
C SER A 128 -7.17 -7.59 18.02
N HIS A 129 -8.43 -7.86 17.70
CA HIS A 129 -8.95 -7.76 16.33
C HIS A 129 -8.94 -6.32 15.81
N GLU A 130 -9.49 -5.37 16.55
CA GLU A 130 -9.52 -3.95 16.16
C GLU A 130 -8.10 -3.38 16.03
N THR A 131 -7.18 -3.76 16.93
CA THR A 131 -5.75 -3.37 16.84
C THR A 131 -5.11 -3.89 15.55
N LYS A 132 -5.38 -5.14 15.20
CA LYS A 132 -4.88 -5.74 13.95
C LYS A 132 -5.50 -5.09 12.71
N MET A 133 -6.76 -4.69 12.78
CA MET A 133 -7.39 -3.95 11.67
C MET A 133 -6.75 -2.58 11.49
N VAL A 134 -6.41 -1.87 12.58
CA VAL A 134 -5.64 -0.62 12.49
C VAL A 134 -4.27 -0.86 11.84
N GLU A 135 -3.56 -1.93 12.23
CA GLU A 135 -2.26 -2.30 11.64
C GLU A 135 -2.36 -2.49 10.11
N VAL A 136 -3.37 -3.24 9.65
CA VAL A 136 -3.65 -3.43 8.20
C VAL A 136 -3.89 -2.10 7.49
N GLN A 137 -4.61 -1.16 8.11
CA GLN A 137 -4.83 0.14 7.49
C GLN A 137 -3.57 1.01 7.47
N VAL A 138 -2.72 0.92 8.49
CA VAL A 138 -1.41 1.59 8.48
C VAL A 138 -0.52 1.02 7.38
N GLU A 139 -0.53 -0.30 7.17
CA GLU A 139 0.20 -0.95 6.08
C GLU A 139 -0.32 -0.48 4.71
N ARG A 140 -1.64 -0.43 4.51
CA ARG A 140 -2.24 0.14 3.28
C ARG A 140 -1.85 1.58 3.06
N MET A 141 -1.82 2.40 4.11
CA MET A 141 -1.37 3.79 4.03
C MET A 141 0.12 3.88 3.65
N TYR A 142 0.96 2.96 4.13
CA TYR A 142 2.37 2.87 3.78
C TYR A 142 2.58 2.58 2.29
N VAL A 143 1.82 1.64 1.72
CA VAL A 143 1.79 1.39 0.27
C VAL A 143 1.34 2.65 -0.48
N GLY A 144 0.32 3.34 0.04
CA GLY A 144 -0.13 4.65 -0.45
C GLY A 144 0.99 5.71 -0.52
N PHE A 145 1.87 5.74 0.48
CA PHE A 145 2.99 6.69 0.50
C PHE A 145 4.08 6.38 -0.53
N GLN A 146 4.28 5.11 -0.92
CA GLN A 146 5.29 4.73 -1.91
C GLN A 146 4.99 5.27 -3.31
N TYR A 147 3.72 5.54 -3.62
CA TYR A 147 3.36 6.22 -4.87
C TYR A 147 3.97 7.62 -4.97
N GLN A 148 4.23 8.30 -3.85
CA GLN A 148 4.88 9.61 -3.87
C GLN A 148 6.31 9.52 -4.40
N ASP A 149 7.08 8.54 -3.92
CA ASP A 149 8.43 8.30 -4.42
C ASP A 149 8.40 7.96 -5.91
N ARG A 150 7.47 7.09 -6.31
CA ARG A 150 7.25 6.71 -7.71
C ARG A 150 6.93 7.90 -8.63
N VAL A 151 6.03 8.78 -8.20
CA VAL A 151 5.66 10.01 -8.93
C VAL A 151 6.85 10.95 -9.03
N SER A 152 7.60 11.12 -7.94
CA SER A 152 8.83 11.92 -7.94
C SER A 152 9.88 11.36 -8.91
N GLN A 153 10.08 10.05 -8.96
CA GLN A 153 10.98 9.41 -9.92
C GLN A 153 10.53 9.64 -11.37
N MET A 154 9.23 9.47 -11.66
CA MET A 154 8.69 9.71 -13.00
C MET A 154 8.88 11.16 -13.44
N MET A 155 8.58 12.12 -12.56
CA MET A 155 8.75 13.55 -12.85
C MET A 155 10.21 13.93 -13.04
N ALA A 156 11.14 13.35 -12.26
CA ALA A 156 12.57 13.58 -12.43
C ALA A 156 13.08 13.05 -13.79
N LEU A 157 12.64 11.86 -14.19
CA LEU A 157 12.95 11.27 -15.49
C LEU A 157 12.40 12.12 -16.64
N LEU A 158 11.14 12.54 -16.56
CA LEU A 158 10.50 13.41 -17.55
C LEU A 158 11.22 14.77 -17.66
N GLN A 159 11.55 15.39 -16.53
CA GLN A 159 12.28 16.66 -16.52
C GLN A 159 13.67 16.52 -17.13
N GLY A 160 14.39 15.44 -16.82
CA GLY A 160 15.69 15.14 -17.40
C GLY A 160 15.61 14.98 -18.92
N ASP A 161 14.61 14.27 -19.41
CA ASP A 161 14.43 14.02 -20.85
C ASP A 161 13.97 15.28 -21.61
N ILE A 162 13.12 16.11 -21.01
CA ILE A 162 12.77 17.45 -21.54
C ILE A 162 14.02 18.32 -21.66
N THR A 163 14.86 18.34 -20.62
CA THR A 163 16.12 19.11 -20.62
C THR A 163 17.05 18.63 -21.73
N ARG A 164 17.14 17.31 -21.93
CA ARG A 164 17.90 16.71 -23.03
C ARG A 164 17.35 17.14 -24.39
N LEU A 165 16.03 17.15 -24.59
CA LEU A 165 15.41 17.57 -25.86
C LEU A 165 15.67 19.05 -26.14
N GLN A 166 15.59 19.91 -25.12
CA GLN A 166 15.91 21.33 -25.25
C GLN A 166 17.37 21.55 -25.68
N GLN A 167 18.31 20.77 -25.15
CA GLN A 167 19.71 20.81 -25.55
C GLN A 167 19.89 20.38 -27.02
N ALA A 168 19.22 19.30 -27.45
CA ALA A 168 19.26 18.85 -28.84
C ALA A 168 18.67 19.87 -29.83
N LEU A 169 17.62 20.60 -29.42
CA LEU A 169 17.02 21.68 -30.21
C LEU A 169 17.89 22.95 -30.27
N THR A 170 18.64 23.25 -29.21
CA THR A 170 19.47 24.47 -29.12
C THR A 170 20.86 24.28 -29.73
N ASN A 171 21.39 23.05 -29.75
CA ASN A 171 22.69 22.72 -30.32
C ASN A 171 22.61 21.49 -31.27
N PRO A 172 21.98 21.65 -32.46
CA PRO A 172 21.75 20.55 -33.39
C PRO A 172 23.02 19.98 -34.04
N GLU A 173 24.16 20.69 -34.01
CA GLU A 173 25.42 20.23 -34.59
C GLU A 173 26.25 19.35 -33.62
N GLY A 174 25.90 19.33 -32.33
CA GLY A 174 26.71 18.70 -31.28
C GLY A 174 26.73 17.17 -31.27
N SER A 175 25.72 16.51 -31.84
CA SER A 175 25.66 15.04 -31.93
C SER A 175 24.48 14.59 -32.79
N LYS A 176 24.73 14.25 -34.07
CA LYS A 176 23.70 13.71 -34.99
C LYS A 176 23.17 12.34 -34.52
N ASP A 177 24.00 11.56 -33.82
CA ASP A 177 23.63 10.24 -33.30
C ASP A 177 22.75 10.34 -32.04
N ASP A 178 22.82 11.44 -31.27
CA ASP A 178 21.99 11.64 -30.08
C ASP A 178 20.53 12.00 -30.39
N VAL A 179 20.21 12.38 -31.64
CA VAL A 179 18.86 12.79 -32.07
C VAL A 179 18.09 11.65 -32.74
N ALA A 180 18.73 10.48 -32.95
CA ALA A 180 18.05 9.30 -33.49
C ALA A 180 16.95 8.83 -32.52
N LEU A 181 15.70 8.77 -33.00
CA LEU A 181 14.53 8.42 -32.19
C LEU A 181 14.71 7.08 -31.46
N ASP A 182 15.19 6.05 -32.16
CA ASP A 182 15.35 4.71 -31.58
C ASP A 182 16.38 4.71 -30.43
N ALA A 183 17.51 5.39 -30.62
CA ALA A 183 18.54 5.52 -29.60
C ALA A 183 18.05 6.36 -28.40
N TRP A 184 17.22 7.37 -28.66
CA TRP A 184 16.60 8.18 -27.61
C TRP A 184 15.66 7.34 -26.75
N LEU A 185 14.73 6.64 -27.40
CA LEU A 185 13.74 5.80 -26.74
C LEU A 185 14.40 4.65 -25.98
N ALA A 186 15.39 3.97 -26.55
CA ALA A 186 16.12 2.91 -25.85
C ALA A 186 16.80 3.42 -24.57
N ARG A 187 17.38 4.63 -24.60
CA ARG A 187 17.96 5.26 -23.42
C ARG A 187 16.90 5.67 -22.40
N LEU A 188 15.75 6.14 -22.85
CA LEU A 188 14.62 6.46 -21.97
C LEU A 188 14.11 5.20 -21.27
N GLU A 189 13.97 4.10 -22.01
CA GLU A 189 13.55 2.80 -21.50
C GLU A 189 14.53 2.20 -20.47
N SER A 190 15.84 2.37 -20.70
CA SER A 190 16.87 1.89 -19.76
C SER A 190 16.80 2.53 -18.37
N GLN A 191 16.15 3.69 -18.26
CA GLN A 191 15.99 4.42 -17.00
C GLN A 191 14.70 4.05 -16.25
N TYR A 192 13.88 3.16 -16.82
CA TYR A 192 12.67 2.70 -16.16
C TYR A 192 12.97 1.70 -15.06
N ALA A 193 12.61 2.07 -13.84
CA ALA A 193 12.59 1.15 -12.72
C ALA A 193 11.36 0.24 -12.78
N MET A 194 10.20 0.79 -13.22
CA MET A 194 8.90 0.15 -13.05
C MET A 194 8.38 -0.50 -14.35
N GLU A 195 7.59 -1.57 -14.21
CA GLU A 195 6.96 -2.27 -15.35
C GLU A 195 5.95 -1.38 -16.10
N GLU A 196 5.21 -0.54 -15.39
CA GLU A 196 4.20 0.34 -16.00
C GLU A 196 4.83 1.38 -16.92
N GLN A 197 6.04 1.87 -16.62
CA GLN A 197 6.78 2.76 -17.53
C GLN A 197 7.12 2.06 -18.84
N ARG A 198 7.49 0.78 -18.80
CA ARG A 198 7.73 -0.03 -20.01
C ARG A 198 6.44 -0.25 -20.79
N LYS A 199 5.33 -0.52 -20.11
CA LYS A 199 4.00 -0.65 -20.74
C LYS A 199 3.58 0.66 -21.42
N ASP A 200 3.70 1.77 -20.72
CA ASP A 200 3.38 3.10 -21.23
C ASP A 200 4.29 3.51 -22.37
N HIS A 201 5.54 3.05 -22.41
CA HIS A 201 6.42 3.25 -23.56
C HIS A 201 5.93 2.44 -24.78
N ASN A 202 5.68 1.14 -24.59
CA ASN A 202 5.42 0.18 -25.67
C ASN A 202 4.00 0.26 -26.26
N GLN A 203 3.04 0.86 -25.57
CA GLN A 203 1.65 1.03 -26.06
C GLN A 203 1.50 1.93 -27.32
N GLY A 204 2.60 2.49 -27.84
CA GLY A 204 2.63 3.32 -29.05
C GLY A 204 3.12 2.60 -30.31
N GLY A 205 3.53 1.33 -30.20
CA GLY A 205 3.84 0.50 -31.36
C GLY A 205 2.57 0.12 -32.15
N PRO A 206 2.66 -0.17 -33.46
CA PRO A 206 1.49 -0.60 -34.23
C PRO A 206 0.84 -1.78 -33.51
N ALA A 207 -0.44 -1.61 -33.16
CA ALA A 207 -1.22 -2.47 -32.27
C ALA A 207 -0.94 -3.97 -32.49
N GLY A 208 -0.06 -4.51 -31.66
CA GLY A 208 0.11 -5.94 -31.46
C GLY A 208 -0.72 -6.33 -30.26
N ASP A 209 -1.83 -7.02 -30.54
CA ASP A 209 -2.63 -7.76 -29.57
C ASP A 209 -1.73 -8.53 -28.60
N SER A 210 -1.87 -8.24 -27.31
CA SER A 210 -1.36 -9.10 -26.24
C SER A 210 -2.22 -8.86 -25.01
N GLY A 211 -3.29 -9.64 -24.94
CA GLY A 211 -3.98 -9.91 -23.70
C GLY A 211 -3.09 -10.59 -22.67
N ASP A 212 -3.64 -10.57 -21.47
CA ASP A 212 -3.29 -11.33 -20.28
C ASP A 212 -2.34 -10.68 -19.25
N SER A 213 -3.00 -10.09 -18.24
CA SER A 213 -2.77 -10.31 -16.81
C SER A 213 -1.48 -11.05 -16.42
N LYS A 214 -0.57 -10.36 -15.72
CA LYS A 214 0.08 -10.90 -14.51
C LYS A 214 0.92 -9.88 -13.72
N GLU A 215 0.71 -9.96 -12.42
CA GLU A 215 1.64 -9.77 -11.31
C GLU A 215 2.48 -8.48 -11.26
N MET A 216 1.88 -7.50 -10.57
CA MET A 216 2.58 -6.44 -9.86
C MET A 216 3.59 -7.07 -8.89
N THR A 217 4.82 -7.28 -9.35
CA THR A 217 5.92 -7.75 -8.50
C THR A 217 6.44 -6.53 -7.74
N PHE A 218 6.00 -6.41 -6.50
CA PHE A 218 6.51 -5.45 -5.54
C PHE A 218 7.86 -5.98 -5.01
N PHE A 219 8.94 -5.23 -5.21
CA PHE A 219 10.22 -5.39 -4.53
C PHE A 219 10.47 -4.18 -3.64
#